data_AF-A0A0G0R7L7-F1
#
_entry.id   AF-A0A0G0R7L7-F1
#
_cell.length_a   1.000
_cell.length_b   1.000
_cell.length_c   1.000
_cell.angle_alpha   90.00
_cell.angle_beta   90.00
_cell.angle_gamma   90.00
#
_symmetry.space_group_name_H-M   'P 1'
#
loop_
_entity.id
_entity.type
_entity.pdbx_description
1 polymer ?
#
loop_
_entity_poly.entity_id
_entity_poly.type
_entity_poly.pdbx_seq_one_letter_code
_entity_poly.pdbx_strand_id
1 'polypeptide(L)' 'MVTVENGIASVVAIDRVAVKDTSLPKGHQEPGESLQQTAIREVLEETGFRAKPVEYLGEFTYEVKNDANKKITM' A
#
# COMPACT_ATOMS: atom_id res chain seq x y z
N MET A 1 0.09 -6.89 5.15
CA MET A 1 0.31 -7.88 6.23
C MET A 1 1.61 -8.58 5.90
N VAL A 2 2.57 -8.58 6.83
CA VAL A 2 3.86 -9.27 6.67
C VAL A 2 3.96 -10.32 7.76
N THR A 3 4.27 -11.56 7.39
CA THR A 3 4.67 -12.59 8.34
C THR A 3 6.11 -12.98 8.05
N VAL A 4 6.89 -13.26 9.11
CA VAL A 4 8.26 -13.76 8.96
C VAL A 4 8.35 -15.08 9.70
N GLU A 5 8.58 -16.16 8.95
CA GLU A 5 8.71 -17.51 9.50
C GLU A 5 9.99 -18.14 8.96
N ASN A 6 10.85 -18.66 9.85
CA ASN A 6 12.14 -19.27 9.49
C ASN A 6 13.03 -18.37 8.60
N GLY A 7 12.97 -17.06 8.81
CA GLY A 7 13.71 -16.07 8.00
C GLY A 7 13.08 -15.75 6.64
N ILE A 8 11.90 -16.30 6.33
CA ILE A 8 11.16 -16.03 5.09
C ILE A 8 10.05 -15.02 5.40
N ALA A 9 10.09 -13.88 4.72
CA ALA A 9 9.02 -12.89 4.77
C ALA A 9 7.96 -13.21 3.71
N SER A 10 6.70 -13.30 4.13
CA SER A 10 5.53 -13.38 3.26
C SER A 10 4.75 -12.08 3.33
N VAL A 11 4.28 -11.59 2.18
CA VAL A 11 3.48 -10.36 2.08
C VAL A 11 2.19 -10.62 1.32
N VAL A 12 1.16 -9.84 1.65
CA VAL A 12 -0.05 -9.74 0.82
C VAL A 12 0.16 -8.66 -0.22
N ALA A 13 0.00 -9.03 -1.49
CA ALA A 13 0.01 -8.12 -2.63
C ALA A 13 -1.25 -8.35 -3.48
N ILE A 14 -1.59 -7.36 -4.29
CA ILE A 14 -2.72 -7.39 -5.23
C ILE A 14 -2.20 -7.37 -6.67
N ASP A 15 -2.82 -8.18 -7.52
CA ASP A 15 -2.54 -8.20 -8.95
C ASP A 15 -3.45 -7.23 -9.70
N ARG A 16 -2.87 -6.16 -10.22
CA ARG A 16 -3.57 -5.15 -11.01
C ARG A 16 -3.56 -5.55 -12.48
N VAL A 17 -4.44 -6.49 -12.83
CA VAL A 17 -4.52 -7.13 -14.16
C VAL A 17 -4.50 -6.13 -15.32
N ALA A 18 -5.23 -5.02 -15.20
CA ALA A 18 -5.33 -4.00 -16.26
C ALA A 18 -3.98 -3.36 -16.62
N VAL A 19 -3.09 -3.21 -15.63
CA VAL A 19 -1.76 -2.59 -15.80
C VAL A 19 -0.61 -3.61 -15.68
N LYS A 20 -0.94 -4.91 -15.56
CA LYS A 20 0.00 -6.03 -15.43
C LYS A 20 1.08 -5.79 -14.38
N ASP A 21 0.65 -5.35 -13.20
CA ASP A 21 1.54 -5.03 -12.09
C ASP A 21 1.05 -5.70 -10.80
N THR A 22 1.99 -6.15 -9.97
CA THR A 22 1.71 -6.67 -8.64
C THR A 22 2.18 -5.64 -7.62
N SER A 23 1.26 -5.13 -6.79
CA SER A 23 1.56 -4.05 -5.85
C SER A 23 1.04 -4.34 -4.45
N LEU A 24 1.60 -3.69 -3.44
CA LEU A 24 1.00 -3.67 -2.10
C LEU A 24 -0.36 -2.95 -2.14
N PRO A 25 -1.29 -3.32 -1.25
CA PRO A 25 -2.54 -2.59 -1.10
C PRO A 25 -2.29 -1.14 -0.70
N LYS A 26 -2.87 -0.19 -1.43
CA LYS A 26 -2.56 1.24 -1.29
C LYS A 26 -3.60 2.10 -1.99
N GLY A 27 -3.72 3.35 -1.55
CA GLY A 27 -4.46 4.37 -2.27
C GLY A 27 -4.25 5.75 -1.69
N HIS A 28 -5.11 6.70 -2.09
CA HIS A 28 -4.95 8.09 -1.70
C HIS A 28 -5.54 8.32 -0.32
N GLN A 29 -4.86 9.15 0.47
CA GLN A 29 -5.40 9.63 1.73
C GLN A 29 -6.67 10.47 1.47
N GLU A 30 -7.74 10.17 2.19
CA GLU A 30 -8.95 10.97 2.15
C GLU A 30 -8.87 12.17 3.12
N PRO A 31 -9.63 13.25 2.89
CA PRO A 31 -9.64 14.41 3.79
C PRO A 31 -9.96 14.02 5.23
N GLY A 32 -9.02 14.31 6.14
CA GLY A 32 -9.18 14.03 7.58
C GLY A 32 -8.71 12.65 8.04
N GLU A 33 -8.24 11.78 7.13
CA GLU A 33 -7.56 10.55 7.51
C GLU A 33 -6.10 10.80 7.91
N SER A 34 -5.62 10.05 8.91
CA SER A 34 -4.19 9.79 9.09
C SER A 34 -3.70 8.74 8.09
N LEU A 35 -2.39 8.70 7.79
CA LEU A 35 -1.79 7.69 6.91
C LEU A 35 -2.13 6.25 7.37
N GLN A 36 -2.18 6.05 8.69
CA GLN A 36 -2.55 4.75 9.27
C GLN A 36 -4.01 4.38 8.98
N GLN A 37 -4.94 5.34 9.06
CA GLN A 37 -6.35 5.09 8.72
C GLN A 37 -6.49 4.75 7.24
N THR A 38 -5.84 5.52 6.37
CA THR A 38 -5.78 5.25 4.93
C THR A 38 -5.26 3.84 4.67
N ALA A 39 -4.13 3.45 5.27
CA ALA A 39 -3.56 2.10 5.09
C ALA A 39 -4.51 0.97 5.54
N ILE A 40 -5.23 1.14 6.66
CA ILE A 40 -6.21 0.14 7.12
C ILE A 40 -7.38 0.05 6.14
N ARG A 41 -7.91 1.20 5.69
CA ARG A 41 -9.03 1.27 4.76
C ARG A 41 -8.69 0.63 3.43
N GLU A 42 -7.55 0.98 2.83
CA GLU A 42 -7.11 0.45 1.53
C GLU A 42 -6.87 -1.07 1.57
N VAL A 43 -6.28 -1.59 2.65
CA VAL A 43 -6.16 -3.05 2.82
C VAL A 43 -7.53 -3.72 2.83
N LEU A 44 -8.51 -3.14 3.53
CA LEU A 44 -9.86 -3.69 3.58
C LEU A 44 -10.55 -3.62 2.21
N GLU A 45 -10.44 -2.51 1.49
CA GLU A 45 -11.08 -2.30 0.19
C GLU A 45 -10.49 -3.22 -0.89
N GLU A 46 -9.17 -3.32 -0.99
CA GLU A 46 -8.53 -4.04 -2.09
C GLU A 46 -8.38 -5.54 -1.82
N THR A 47 -8.38 -5.97 -0.55
CA THR A 47 -8.16 -7.39 -0.19
C THR A 47 -9.30 -8.04 0.58
N GLY A 48 -10.22 -7.26 1.14
CA GLY A 48 -11.25 -7.75 2.06
C GLY A 48 -10.75 -8.11 3.46
N PHE A 49 -9.44 -7.97 3.74
CA PHE A 49 -8.86 -8.31 5.03
C PHE A 49 -8.89 -7.16 6.02
N ARG A 50 -9.11 -7.49 7.30
CA ARG A 50 -8.90 -6.56 8.41
C ARG A 50 -7.44 -6.66 8.87
N ALA A 51 -6.74 -5.53 8.91
CA ALA A 51 -5.36 -5.46 9.36
C ALA A 51 -5.22 -4.62 10.62
N LYS A 52 -4.25 -4.98 11.47
CA LYS A 52 -3.77 -4.17 12.58
C LYS A 52 -2.37 -3.66 12.23
N PRO A 53 -2.16 -2.34 12.11
CA PRO A 53 -0.83 -1.79 11.91
C PRO A 53 0.09 -2.15 13.09
N VAL A 54 1.31 -2.55 12.77
CA VAL A 54 2.32 -2.96 13.77
C VAL A 54 3.46 -1.97 13.85
N GLU A 55 3.90 -1.46 12.70
CA GLU A 55 5.04 -0.54 12.59
C GLU A 55 4.90 0.26 11.28
N TYR A 56 5.41 1.50 11.29
CA TYR A 56 5.52 2.33 10.10
C TYR A 56 6.89 2.13 9.45
N LEU A 57 6.90 1.74 8.18
CA LEU A 57 8.13 1.33 7.47
C LEU A 57 8.85 2.48 6.75
N GLY A 58 8.29 3.70 6.81
CA GLY A 58 8.80 4.86 6.07
C GLY A 58 7.92 5.25 4.89
N GLU A 59 8.30 6.35 4.26
CA GLU A 59 7.66 6.91 3.07
C GLU A 59 8.57 6.77 1.85
N PHE A 60 7.99 6.57 0.68
CA PHE A 60 8.72 6.64 -0.57
C PHE A 60 8.01 7.51 -1.59
N THR A 61 8.77 8.41 -2.23
CA THR A 61 8.26 9.32 -3.26
C THR A 61 8.95 9.05 -4.59
N TYR A 62 8.15 8.95 -5.65
CA TYR A 62 8.68 8.84 -7.01
C TYR A 62 7.89 9.68 -8.01
N GLU A 63 8.56 10.04 -9.10
CA GLU A 63 7.99 10.81 -10.21
C GLU A 63 7.37 9.85 -11.24
N VAL A 64 6.19 10.20 -11.74
CA VAL A 64 5.48 9.39 -12.74
C VAL A 64 5.90 9.83 -14.14
N LYS A 65 6.46 8.91 -14.94
CA LYS A 65 7.07 9.19 -16.26
C LYS A 65 6.15 9.89 -17.29
N ASN A 66 4.83 9.85 -17.11
CA ASN A 66 3.85 10.43 -18.04
C ASN A 66 3.15 11.69 -17.49
N ASP A 67 3.50 12.14 -16.30
CA ASP A 67 3.02 13.38 -15.71
C ASP A 67 4.09 13.90 -14.74
N ALA A 68 5.00 14.72 -15.27
CA ALA A 68 6.16 15.22 -14.53
C ALA A 68 5.78 16.03 -13.27
N ASN A 69 4.50 16.43 -13.14
CA ASN A 69 4.01 17.15 -11.98
C ASN A 69 3.34 16.21 -10.95
N LYS A 70 3.17 14.93 -11.26
CA LYS A 70 2.55 13.95 -10.36
C LYS A 70 3.62 13.21 -9.57
N LYS A 71 3.77 13.61 -8.31
CA LYS A 71 4.53 12.86 -7.29
C LYS A 71 3.57 11.93 -6.56
N ILE A 72 3.95 10.65 -6.47
CA ILE A 72 3.25 9.68 -5.64
C ILE A 72 4.08 9.48 -4.39
N THR A 73 3.46 9.67 -3.23
CA THR A 73 4.00 9.31 -1.91
C THR A 73 3.18 8.15 -1.36
N MET A 74 3.88 7.14 -0.86
CA MET A 74 3.32 5.99 -0.14
C MET A 74 3.99 5.85 1.20
#